data_AF-A0A2A4Q450-F1
#
_entry.id   AF-A0A2A4Q450-F1
#
_cell.length_a   1.000
_cell.length_b   1.000
_cell.length_c   1.000
_cell.angle_alpha   90.00
_cell.angle_beta   90.00
_cell.angle_gamma   90.00
#
_symmetry.space_group_name_H-M   'P 1'
#
loop_
_entity.id
_entity.type
_entity.pdbx_description
1 polymer ?
#
loop_
_entity_poly.entity_id
_entity_poly.type
_entity_poly.pdbx_seq_one_letter_code
_entity_poly.pdbx_strand_id
1 'polypeptide(L)' 'FTESNVSLDRESLTDLVKMGYRTTPVTVIGDQKVVGFSPSKLEEALLAEGITA' A
#
# COMPACT_ATOMS: atom_id res chain seq x y z
N PHE A 1 -2.22 7.29 -8.51
CA PHE A 1 -1.46 6.50 -7.53
C PHE A 1 0.02 6.66 -7.83
N THR A 2 0.88 6.46 -6.84
CA THR A 2 2.35 6.45 -7.01
C THR A 2 2.84 5.03 -6.79
N GLU A 3 3.63 4.50 -7.73
CA GLU A 3 4.23 3.17 -7.61
C GLU A 3 5.65 3.26 -7.08
N SER A 4 5.96 2.41 -6.09
CA SER A 4 7.28 2.32 -5.45
C SER A 4 7.78 0.87 -5.55
N ASN A 5 8.72 0.61 -6.47
CA ASN A 5 9.27 -0.73 -6.68
C ASN A 5 10.49 -0.96 -5.77
N VAL A 6 10.27 -1.63 -4.64
CA VAL A 6 11.31 -1.92 -3.64
C VAL A 6 12.46 -2.82 -4.14
N SER A 7 12.29 -3.49 -5.28
CA SER A 7 13.36 -4.29 -5.90
C SER A 7 14.31 -3.45 -6.74
N LEU A 8 13.86 -2.28 -7.21
CA LEU A 8 14.64 -1.37 -8.05
C LEU A 8 15.09 -0.12 -7.29
N ASP A 9 14.33 0.29 -6.27
CA ASP A 9 14.55 1.52 -5.52
C ASP A 9 14.80 1.24 -4.03
N ARG A 10 16.00 1.62 -3.56
CA ARG A 10 16.43 1.41 -2.18
C ARG A 10 15.71 2.34 -1.19
N GLU A 11 15.27 3.51 -1.65
CA GLU A 11 14.51 4.43 -0.80
C GLU A 11 13.14 3.84 -0.49
N SER A 12 12.43 3.35 -1.50
CA SER A 12 11.18 2.60 -1.39
C SER A 12 11.30 1.39 -0.45
N LEU A 13 12.39 0.62 -0.54
CA LEU A 13 12.65 -0.47 0.40
C LEU A 13 12.84 0.03 1.83
N THR A 14 13.57 1.13 2.00
CA THR A 14 13.80 1.75 3.30
C THR A 14 12.49 2.22 3.92
N ASP A 15 11.61 2.83 3.14
CA ASP A 15 10.30 3.27 3.61
C ASP A 15 9.39 2.08 3.96
N LEU A 16 9.37 1.02 3.15
CA LEU A 16 8.64 -0.21 3.47
C LEU A 16 9.06 -0.79 4.84
N VAL A 17 10.38 -0.84 5.10
CA VAL A 17 10.93 -1.33 6.37
C VAL A 17 10.62 -0.38 7.53
N LYS A 18 10.72 0.94 7.33
CA LYS A 18 10.34 1.95 8.35
C LYS A 18 8.86 1.88 8.72
N MET A 19 8.00 1.53 7.76
CA MET A 19 6.57 1.27 8.01
C MET A 19 6.33 -0.02 8.81
N GLY A 20 7.37 -0.84 9.05
CA GLY A 20 7.30 -2.09 9.79
C GLY A 20 6.91 -3.29 8.93
N TYR A 21 6.82 -3.14 7.61
CA TYR A 21 6.44 -4.21 6.70
C TYR A 21 7.66 -4.90 6.12
N ARG A 22 7.51 -6.21 5.87
CA ARG A 22 8.55 -7.06 5.25
C ARG A 22 8.03 -7.81 4.03
N THR A 23 6.78 -7.57 3.66
CA THR A 23 6.06 -8.26 2.59
C THR A 23 5.46 -7.24 1.66
N THR A 24 5.43 -7.56 0.37
CA THR A 24 4.82 -6.76 -0.69
C THR A 24 3.66 -7.54 -1.34
N PRO A 25 2.71 -6.86 -2.03
CA PRO A 25 2.56 -5.41 -2.13
C PRO A 25 2.06 -4.76 -0.82
N VAL A 26 2.32 -3.48 -0.64
CA VAL A 26 1.66 -2.65 0.39
C VAL A 26 1.01 -1.48 -0.33
N THR A 27 -0.30 -1.35 -0.16
CA THR A 27 -1.10 -0.26 -0.74
C THR A 27 -1.53 0.66 0.38
N VAL A 28 -1.25 1.95 0.23
CA VAL A 28 -1.69 2.99 1.17
C VAL A 28 -2.79 3.79 0.50
N ILE A 29 -3.95 3.86 1.13
CA ILE A 29 -5.15 4.58 0.67
C ILE A 29 -5.61 5.43 1.85
N GLY A 30 -5.42 6.76 1.75
CA GLY A 30 -5.60 7.66 2.89
C GLY A 30 -4.74 7.24 4.08
N ASP A 31 -5.38 7.08 5.24
CA ASP A 31 -4.76 6.57 6.46
C ASP A 31 -4.71 5.03 6.55
N GLN A 32 -5.33 4.33 5.60
CA GLN A 32 -5.41 2.88 5.60
C GLN A 32 -4.23 2.25 4.86
N LYS A 33 -3.68 1.20 5.47
CA LYS A 33 -2.57 0.42 4.91
C LYS A 33 -3.04 -1.01 4.69
N VAL A 34 -3.09 -1.42 3.43
CA VAL A 34 -3.43 -2.79 3.02
C VAL A 34 -2.14 -3.51 2.66
N VAL A 35 -1.82 -4.56 3.40
CA VAL A 35 -0.65 -5.41 3.16
C VAL A 35 -1.09 -6.67 2.42
N GLY A 36 -0.39 -7.00 1.35
CA GLY A 36 -0.73 -8.08 0.43
C GLY A 36 -1.85 -7.69 -0.55
N PHE A 37 -2.34 -8.69 -1.28
CA PHE A 37 -3.48 -8.51 -2.18
C PHE A 37 -4.76 -9.02 -1.53
N SER A 38 -5.68 -8.12 -1.20
CA SER A 38 -6.99 -8.44 -0.64
C SER A 38 -8.04 -7.51 -1.26
N PRO A 39 -8.81 -7.99 -2.26
CA PRO A 39 -9.81 -7.17 -2.95
C PRO A 39 -10.82 -6.52 -2.00
N SER A 40 -11.32 -7.27 -1.01
CA SER A 40 -12.27 -6.75 -0.02
C SER A 40 -11.71 -5.58 0.77
N LYS A 41 -10.48 -5.69 1.28
CA LYS A 41 -9.85 -4.61 2.05
C LYS A 41 -9.51 -3.39 1.20
N LEU A 42 -9.18 -3.60 -0.07
CA LEU A 42 -8.94 -2.51 -1.02
C LEU A 42 -10.24 -1.76 -1.31
N GLU A 43 -11.34 -2.47 -1.56
CA GLU A 43 -12.65 -1.89 -1.78
C GLU A 43 -13.13 -1.12 -0.55
N GLU A 44 -13.02 -1.70 0.64
CA GLU A 44 -13.32 -1.01 1.91
C GLU A 44 -12.50 0.28 2.07
N ALA A 45 -11.21 0.24 1.76
CA ALA A 45 -10.34 1.40 1.88
C ALA A 45 -10.64 2.49 0.83
N LEU A 46 -10.97 2.08 -0.39
CA LEU A 46 -11.39 3.00 -1.44
C LEU A 46 -12.72 3.68 -1.08
N LEU A 47 -13.70 2.92 -0.59
CA LEU A 47 -14.99 3.44 -0.15
C LEU A 47 -14.87 4.41 1.03
N ALA A 48 -13.97 4.13 1.99
CA ALA A 48 -13.71 5.01 3.13
C ALA A 48 -13.17 6.39 2.69
N GLU A 49 -12.35 6.42 1.65
CA GLU A 49 -11.85 7.66 1.04
C GLU A 49 -12.83 8.28 0.01
N GLY A 50 -14.01 7.68 -0.18
CA GLY A 50 -15.01 8.15 -1.16
C GLY A 50 -14.61 7.93 -2.61
N ILE A 51 -13.63 7.05 -2.87
CA ILE A 51 -13.15 6.70 -4.20
C ILE A 51 -13.95 5.49 -4.69
N THR A 52 -14.75 5.68 -5.73
CA THR A 52 -15.45 4.59 -6.42
C THR A 52 -14.74 4.27 -7.73
N ALA A 53 -14.56 2.97 -8.02
CA ALA A 53 -13.99 2.49 -9.27
C ALA A 53 -14.96 2.66 -10.46
#